data_AF-A0A1B0GD96-F1
#
_entry.id   AF-A0A1B0GD96-F1
#
_cell.length_a   1.000
_cell.length_b   1.000
_cell.length_c   1.000
_cell.angle_alpha   90.00
_cell.angle_beta   90.00
_cell.angle_gamma   90.00
#
_symmetry.space_group_name_H-M   'P 1'
#
loop_
_entity.id
_entity.type
_entity.pdbx_description
1 polymer ?
#
loop_
_entity_poly.entity_id
_entity_poly.type
_entity_poly.pdbx_seq_one_letter_code
_entity_poly.pdbx_strand_id
1 'polypeptide(L)'
;MNEVLSHTCGRDRKIMTRRDIHTLCGHNWRNDEVINFYMNLLTDRGEKKSKSNGLPTVYAMNTFFLPRLMQTGIKRWTHKVDIFTRDILPVPVHVGGVHCCMAIIHLKNRAIKYYDSMGIPNSNVLKALEQYLKDESMDKRKQPFDTSQFIMENIW
;
A
#
# COMPACT_ATOMS: atom_id res chain seq x y z
N MET A 1 -22.59 3.93 25.17
CA MET A 1 -21.16 3.56 25.26
C MET A 1 -20.57 3.63 23.87
N ASN A 2 -19.61 4.52 23.63
CA ASN A 2 -18.96 4.66 22.32
C ASN A 2 -17.86 3.60 22.21
N GLU A 3 -18.16 2.47 21.56
CA GLU A 3 -17.13 1.49 21.21
C GLU A 3 -16.19 2.09 20.17
N VAL A 4 -14.92 2.22 20.53
CA VAL A 4 -13.86 2.73 19.69
C VAL A 4 -12.94 1.55 19.38
N LEU A 5 -12.73 1.25 18.10
CA LEU A 5 -11.78 0.21 17.69
C LEU A 5 -10.40 0.84 17.62
N SER A 6 -9.52 0.49 18.55
CA SER A 6 -8.11 0.88 18.48
C SER A 6 -7.24 -0.29 18.05
N HIS A 7 -6.41 -0.09 17.04
CA HIS A 7 -5.34 -1.02 16.68
C HIS A 7 -3.99 -0.34 16.83
N THR A 8 -3.02 -1.10 17.32
CA THR A 8 -1.63 -0.69 17.46
C THR A 8 -0.78 -1.58 16.57
N CYS A 9 -0.18 -0.99 15.53
CA CYS A 9 0.83 -1.64 14.71
C CYS A 9 2.18 -0.99 15.06
N GLY A 10 3.05 -1.70 15.79
CA GLY A 10 4.28 -1.10 16.34
C GLY A 10 3.98 -0.02 17.39
N ARG A 11 4.51 1.21 17.19
CA ARG A 11 4.31 2.37 18.10
C ARG A 11 3.16 3.31 17.68
N ASP A 12 2.58 3.10 16.51
CA ASP A 12 1.51 3.97 16.00
C ASP A 12 0.15 3.42 16.43
N ARG A 13 -0.54 4.17 17.31
CA ARG A 13 -1.91 3.88 17.74
C ARG A 13 -2.87 4.55 16.78
N LYS A 14 -3.61 3.75 16.01
CA LYS A 14 -4.69 4.24 15.16
C LYS A 14 -6.03 3.94 15.81
N ILE A 15 -6.83 5.00 15.98
CA ILE A 15 -8.10 4.94 16.68
C ILE A 15 -9.19 5.14 15.63
N MET A 16 -9.99 4.09 15.40
CA MET A 16 -11.15 4.14 14.53
C MET A 16 -12.40 4.35 15.37
N THR A 17 -13.18 5.38 15.03
CA THR A 17 -14.41 5.73 15.73
C THR A 17 -15.62 5.07 15.07
N ARG A 18 -16.78 5.04 15.76
CA ARG A 18 -18.04 4.59 15.16
C ARG A 18 -18.41 5.37 13.90
N ARG A 19 -18.05 6.66 13.80
CA ARG A 19 -18.31 7.48 12.60
C ARG A 19 -17.53 6.95 11.40
N ASP A 20 -16.28 6.54 11.61
CA ASP A 20 -15.43 5.97 10.55
C ASP A 20 -15.98 4.61 10.10
N ILE A 21 -16.39 3.75 11.03
CA ILE A 21 -17.06 2.48 10.70
C ILE A 21 -18.38 2.74 9.97
N HIS A 22 -19.13 3.76 10.36
CA HIS A 22 -20.41 4.08 9.73
C HIS A 22 -20.25 4.54 8.27
N THR A 23 -19.08 5.02 7.84
CA THR A 23 -18.86 5.29 6.41
C THR A 23 -18.74 4.01 5.58
N LEU A 24 -18.55 2.83 6.21
CA LEU A 24 -18.69 1.54 5.53
C LEU A 24 -20.16 1.23 5.22
N CYS A 25 -21.11 1.95 5.81
CA CYS A 25 -22.53 1.90 5.47
C CYS A 25 -22.86 3.02 4.46
N GLY A 26 -23.17 2.65 3.22
CA GLY A 26 -23.55 3.58 2.14
C GLY A 26 -22.39 4.04 1.23
N HIS A 27 -22.67 4.95 0.30
CA HIS A 27 -21.72 5.52 -0.68
C HIS A 27 -20.80 6.63 -0.09
N ASN A 28 -20.37 6.50 1.16
CA ASN A 28 -19.55 7.53 1.80
C ASN A 28 -18.07 7.34 1.50
N TRP A 29 -17.65 8.01 0.42
CA TRP A 29 -16.33 7.96 -0.21
C TRP A 29 -15.15 8.47 0.67
N ARG A 30 -15.44 9.15 1.79
CA ARG A 30 -14.46 9.98 2.52
C ARG A 30 -13.48 9.22 3.43
N ASN A 31 -13.33 7.90 3.32
CA ASN A 31 -12.68 7.13 4.40
C ASN A 31 -11.30 6.54 4.10
N ASP A 32 -10.35 7.45 3.84
CA ASP A 32 -8.91 7.17 3.91
C ASP A 32 -8.52 6.51 5.23
N GLU A 33 -9.15 6.86 6.36
CA GLU A 33 -8.81 6.30 7.68
C GLU A 33 -9.13 4.80 7.79
N VAL A 34 -10.25 4.36 7.22
CA VAL A 34 -10.64 2.94 7.20
C VAL A 34 -9.75 2.14 6.27
N ILE A 35 -9.44 2.66 5.08
CA ILE A 35 -8.49 2.01 4.17
C ILE A 35 -7.14 1.89 4.86
N ASN A 36 -6.63 2.98 5.43
CA ASN A 36 -5.35 3.00 6.12
C ASN A 36 -5.33 2.10 7.35
N PHE A 37 -6.44 1.99 8.08
CA PHE A 37 -6.56 1.06 9.19
C PHE A 37 -6.49 -0.40 8.69
N TYR A 38 -7.19 -0.73 7.61
CA TYR A 38 -7.13 -2.07 7.03
C TYR A 38 -5.72 -2.40 6.50
N MET A 39 -5.01 -1.44 5.89
CA MET A 39 -3.61 -1.61 5.49
C MET A 39 -2.69 -1.93 6.68
N ASN A 40 -2.92 -1.28 7.81
CA ASN A 40 -2.19 -1.60 9.04
C ASN A 40 -2.50 -3.02 9.55
N LEU A 41 -3.76 -3.46 9.49
CA LEU A 41 -4.14 -4.83 9.85
C LEU A 41 -3.47 -5.88 8.94
N LEU A 42 -3.39 -5.62 7.63
CA LEU A 42 -2.72 -6.51 6.68
C LEU A 42 -1.23 -6.66 7.00
N THR A 43 -0.57 -5.53 7.31
CA THR A 43 0.85 -5.49 7.69
C THR A 43 1.08 -6.27 8.99
N ASP A 44 0.31 -6.00 10.04
CA ASP A 44 0.40 -6.69 11.34
C ASP A 44 0.12 -8.21 11.22
N ARG A 45 -0.89 -8.59 10.44
CA ARG A 45 -1.18 -10.00 10.14
C ARG A 45 -0.02 -10.67 9.41
N GLY A 46 0.54 -10.01 8.40
CA GLY A 46 1.69 -10.52 7.63
C GLY A 46 2.90 -10.77 8.52
N GLU A 47 3.23 -9.83 9.40
CA GLU A 47 4.35 -9.97 10.33
C GLU A 47 4.15 -11.09 11.36
N LYS A 48 2.96 -11.20 11.96
CA LYS A 48 2.64 -12.23 12.96
C LYS A 48 2.58 -13.63 12.37
N LYS A 49 1.94 -13.77 11.20
CA LYS A 49 1.69 -15.08 10.57
C LYS A 49 2.83 -15.55 9.67
N SER A 50 3.76 -14.68 9.26
CA SER A 50 4.96 -15.11 8.56
C SER A 50 5.81 -16.06 9.42
N LYS A 51 5.93 -15.75 10.72
CA LYS A 51 6.71 -16.57 11.67
C LYS A 51 6.06 -17.90 12.06
N SER A 52 4.72 -17.96 12.07
CA SER A 52 3.95 -19.09 12.61
C SER A 52 3.35 -20.00 11.53
N ASN A 53 3.00 -19.46 10.36
CA ASN A 53 2.26 -20.17 9.31
C ASN A 53 2.88 -20.00 7.93
N GLY A 54 4.06 -19.36 7.81
CA GLY A 54 4.73 -19.15 6.53
C GLY A 54 3.98 -18.22 5.57
N LEU A 55 3.09 -17.37 6.07
CA LEU A 55 2.42 -16.37 5.21
C LEU A 55 3.43 -15.33 4.67
N PRO A 56 3.16 -14.73 3.50
CA PRO A 56 4.00 -13.66 2.96
C PRO A 56 4.08 -12.47 3.93
N THR A 57 5.27 -11.88 4.02
CA THR A 57 5.48 -10.61 4.71
C THR A 57 4.88 -9.47 3.89
N VAL A 58 4.13 -8.59 4.56
CA VAL A 58 3.39 -7.51 3.92
C VAL A 58 3.84 -6.18 4.51
N TYR A 59 4.02 -5.17 3.66
CA TYR A 59 4.12 -3.78 4.07
C TYR A 59 3.22 -2.92 3.21
N ALA A 60 2.07 -2.55 3.76
CA ALA A 60 1.09 -1.76 3.04
C ALA A 60 1.38 -0.26 3.16
N MET A 61 1.32 0.44 2.03
CA MET A 61 1.39 1.89 1.98
C MET A 61 0.07 2.50 2.45
N ASN A 62 0.12 3.75 2.91
CA ASN A 62 -1.10 4.51 3.21
C ASN A 62 -1.61 5.23 1.96
N THR A 63 -2.85 5.72 2.00
CA THR A 63 -3.55 6.37 0.87
C THR A 63 -2.88 7.66 0.38
N PHE A 64 -2.04 8.30 1.21
CA PHE A 64 -1.31 9.52 0.83
C PHE A 64 -0.01 9.24 0.08
N PHE A 65 0.45 7.98 0.02
CA PHE A 65 1.71 7.60 -0.62
C PHE A 65 1.73 7.96 -2.10
N LEU A 66 0.78 7.41 -2.85
CA LEU A 66 0.78 7.52 -4.30
C LEU A 66 0.56 8.96 -4.79
N PRO A 67 -0.41 9.73 -4.24
CA PRO A 67 -0.55 11.15 -4.59
C PRO A 67 0.75 11.94 -4.40
N ARG A 68 1.46 11.69 -3.29
CA ARG A 68 2.72 12.40 -2.98
C ARG A 68 3.87 11.95 -3.88
N LEU A 69 3.96 10.65 -4.18
CA LEU A 69 4.92 10.11 -5.12
C LEU A 69 4.78 10.77 -6.49
N MET A 70 3.54 10.89 -6.98
CA MET A 70 3.23 11.44 -8.30
C MET A 70 3.46 12.96 -8.41
N GLN A 71 3.31 13.71 -7.31
CA GLN A 71 3.42 15.18 -7.33
C GLN A 71 4.85 15.69 -7.08
N THR A 72 5.51 15.19 -6.03
CA THR A 72 6.76 15.79 -5.52
C THR A 72 7.89 14.80 -5.36
N GLY A 73 7.64 13.51 -5.62
CA GLY A 73 8.55 12.43 -5.21
C GLY A 73 8.63 12.29 -3.68
N ILE A 74 9.19 11.16 -3.22
CA ILE A 74 9.21 10.80 -1.79
C ILE A 74 10.52 10.12 -1.39
N LYS A 75 11.43 10.85 -0.72
CA LYS A 75 12.72 10.31 -0.24
C LYS A 75 12.71 9.73 1.18
N ARG A 76 11.67 10.05 1.98
CA ARG A 76 11.63 9.72 3.43
C ARG A 76 10.46 8.83 3.82
N TRP A 77 9.69 8.33 2.86
CA TRP A 77 8.45 7.60 3.14
C TRP A 77 8.68 6.33 3.97
N THR A 78 9.76 5.64 3.66
CA THR A 78 10.15 4.32 4.19
C THR A 78 11.44 4.43 5.00
N HIS A 79 11.70 5.58 5.61
CA HIS A 79 12.96 5.84 6.33
C HIS A 79 13.32 4.77 7.39
N LYS A 80 12.31 4.16 8.03
CA LYS A 80 12.52 3.15 9.09
C LYS A 80 12.35 1.71 8.61
N VAL A 81 12.08 1.48 7.33
CA VAL A 81 11.70 0.16 6.81
C VAL A 81 12.41 -0.10 5.48
N ASP A 82 13.16 -1.19 5.40
CA ASP A 82 13.63 -1.71 4.11
C ASP A 82 12.51 -2.51 3.44
N ILE A 83 11.78 -1.88 2.51
CA ILE A 83 10.63 -2.50 1.83
C ILE A 83 11.01 -3.72 1.01
N PHE A 84 12.26 -3.83 0.59
CA PHE A 84 12.74 -4.96 -0.20
C PHE A 84 13.01 -6.21 0.66
N THR A 85 12.82 -6.14 1.97
CA THR A 85 12.77 -7.32 2.87
C THR A 85 11.37 -7.94 2.94
N ARG A 86 10.39 -7.34 2.24
CA ARG A 86 8.99 -7.75 2.26
C ARG A 86 8.63 -8.48 0.99
N ASP A 87 7.61 -9.34 1.05
CA ASP A 87 7.16 -10.11 -0.12
C ASP A 87 6.17 -9.31 -0.97
N ILE A 88 5.26 -8.58 -0.31
CA ILE A 88 4.13 -7.90 -0.95
C ILE A 88 3.99 -6.47 -0.39
N LEU A 89 3.84 -5.49 -1.28
CA LEU A 89 3.55 -4.09 -0.95
C LEU A 89 2.19 -3.67 -1.56
N PRO A 90 1.10 -3.71 -0.78
CA PRO A 90 -0.16 -3.11 -1.17
C PRO A 90 -0.07 -1.59 -1.21
N VAL A 91 -0.60 -0.98 -2.26
CA VAL A 91 -0.61 0.46 -2.47
C VAL A 91 -2.03 0.91 -2.82
N PRO A 92 -2.79 1.48 -1.86
CA PRO A 92 -4.08 2.06 -2.16
C PRO A 92 -3.97 3.17 -3.21
N VAL A 93 -4.88 3.18 -4.17
CA VAL A 93 -4.97 4.21 -5.20
C VAL A 93 -6.33 4.87 -5.13
N HIS A 94 -6.34 6.20 -5.11
CA HIS A 94 -7.55 6.98 -5.14
C HIS A 94 -7.61 7.78 -6.44
N VAL A 95 -8.57 7.45 -7.30
CA VAL A 95 -8.76 8.05 -8.61
C VAL A 95 -9.93 9.03 -8.56
N GLY A 96 -9.68 10.28 -8.96
CA GLY A 96 -10.73 11.29 -9.19
C GLY A 96 -11.58 11.65 -7.97
N GLY A 97 -11.17 11.31 -6.75
CA GLY A 97 -11.97 11.58 -5.57
C GLY A 97 -13.16 10.64 -5.39
N VAL A 98 -13.37 9.67 -6.30
CA VAL A 98 -14.62 8.89 -6.42
C VAL A 98 -14.42 7.45 -6.89
N HIS A 99 -13.18 6.99 -7.11
CA HIS A 99 -12.89 5.58 -7.41
C HIS A 99 -11.68 5.04 -6.64
N CYS A 100 -11.80 3.85 -6.03
CA CYS A 100 -10.79 3.25 -5.16
C CYS A 100 -10.23 2.03 -5.87
N CYS A 101 -8.94 2.09 -6.18
CA CYS A 101 -8.20 1.04 -6.85
C CYS A 101 -7.06 0.57 -5.95
N MET A 102 -6.38 -0.49 -6.36
CA MET A 102 -5.26 -1.05 -5.60
C MET A 102 -4.13 -1.42 -6.54
N ALA A 103 -2.92 -0.94 -6.27
CA ALA A 103 -1.73 -1.50 -6.88
C ALA A 103 -1.06 -2.47 -5.89
N ILE A 104 -0.56 -3.59 -6.40
CA ILE A 104 0.18 -4.59 -5.63
C ILE A 104 1.55 -4.75 -6.26
N ILE A 105 2.61 -4.48 -5.48
CA ILE A 105 3.98 -4.85 -5.85
C ILE A 105 4.27 -6.19 -5.18
N HIS A 106 4.51 -7.22 -5.98
CA HIS A 106 4.93 -8.53 -5.50
C HIS A 106 6.41 -8.71 -5.82
N LEU A 107 7.27 -8.48 -4.82
CA LEU A 107 8.73 -8.45 -5.00
C LEU A 107 9.29 -9.83 -5.36
N LYS A 108 8.85 -10.88 -4.64
CA LYS A 108 9.27 -12.26 -4.91
C LYS A 108 8.87 -12.75 -6.31
N ASN A 109 7.66 -12.42 -6.75
CA ASN A 109 7.13 -12.82 -8.06
C ASN A 109 7.48 -11.83 -9.17
N ARG A 110 8.25 -10.78 -8.86
CA ARG A 110 8.65 -9.73 -9.81
C ARG A 110 7.45 -9.20 -10.60
N ALA A 111 6.45 -8.68 -9.89
CA ALA A 111 5.26 -8.16 -10.55
C ALA A 111 4.78 -6.85 -9.92
N ILE A 112 4.25 -5.95 -10.73
CA ILE A 112 3.47 -4.78 -10.31
C ILE A 112 2.12 -4.89 -11.01
N LYS A 113 1.05 -5.09 -10.24
CA LYS A 113 -0.29 -5.27 -10.78
C LYS A 113 -1.20 -4.15 -10.29
N TYR A 114 -1.94 -3.54 -11.20
CA TYR A 114 -2.92 -2.51 -10.90
C TYR A 114 -4.33 -3.08 -11.06
N TYR A 115 -5.08 -3.16 -9.97
CA TYR A 115 -6.43 -3.71 -9.93
C TYR A 115 -7.46 -2.58 -9.91
N ASP A 116 -8.36 -2.60 -10.87
CA ASP A 116 -9.40 -1.59 -11.03
C ASP A 116 -10.73 -2.26 -11.38
N SER A 117 -11.71 -2.19 -10.48
CA SER A 117 -13.02 -2.83 -10.67
C SER A 117 -13.89 -2.17 -11.74
N MET A 118 -13.51 -0.98 -12.24
CA MET A 118 -14.13 -0.34 -13.40
C MET A 118 -13.39 -0.69 -14.70
N GLY A 119 -12.34 -1.51 -14.64
CA GLY A 119 -11.54 -1.92 -15.79
C GLY A 119 -10.73 -0.80 -16.43
N ILE A 120 -10.54 0.33 -15.72
CA ILE A 120 -9.81 1.48 -16.24
C ILE A 120 -8.30 1.24 -16.01
N PRO A 121 -7.47 1.11 -17.05
CA PRO A 121 -6.05 0.90 -16.87
C PRO A 121 -5.35 2.18 -16.38
N ASN A 122 -4.27 2.02 -15.61
CA ASN A 122 -3.46 3.13 -15.14
C ASN A 122 -1.96 2.82 -15.21
N SER A 123 -1.43 2.80 -16.44
CA SER A 123 -0.01 2.55 -16.71
C SER A 123 0.93 3.60 -16.10
N ASN A 124 0.44 4.81 -15.81
CA ASN A 124 1.24 5.83 -15.14
C ASN A 124 1.55 5.45 -13.70
N VAL A 125 0.59 4.87 -12.99
CA VAL A 125 0.81 4.33 -11.63
C VAL A 125 1.82 3.19 -11.66
N LEU A 126 1.69 2.25 -12.61
CA LEU A 126 2.65 1.14 -12.75
C LEU A 126 4.09 1.65 -12.94
N LYS A 127 4.29 2.59 -13.88
CA LYS A 127 5.61 3.20 -14.14
C LYS A 127 6.16 3.97 -12.95
N ALA A 128 5.31 4.72 -12.26
CA ALA A 128 5.72 5.48 -11.08
C ALA A 128 6.17 4.56 -9.93
N LEU A 129 5.47 3.43 -9.73
CA LEU A 129 5.85 2.43 -8.73
C LEU A 129 7.14 1.71 -9.11
N GLU A 130 7.33 1.38 -10.40
CA GLU A 130 8.58 0.81 -10.90
C GLU A 130 9.75 1.78 -10.65
N GLN A 131 9.60 3.05 -10.99
CA GLN A 131 10.62 4.06 -10.76
C GLN A 131 10.90 4.25 -9.26
N TYR A 132 9.86 4.24 -8.43
CA TYR A 132 10.00 4.31 -6.98
C TYR A 132 10.86 3.17 -6.43
N LEU A 133 10.71 1.93 -6.92
CA LEU A 133 11.58 0.82 -6.50
C LEU A 133 13.05 1.06 -6.87
N LYS A 134 13.32 1.62 -8.05
CA LYS A 134 14.70 1.95 -8.46
C LYS A 134 15.29 3.02 -7.55
N ASP A 135 14.54 4.10 -7.32
CA ASP A 135 14.98 5.23 -6.51
C ASP A 135 15.18 4.84 -5.04
N GLU A 136 14.25 4.06 -4.47
CA GLU A 136 14.31 3.61 -3.08
C GLU A 136 15.49 2.65 -2.84
N SER A 137 15.80 1.75 -3.79
CA SER A 137 16.98 0.90 -3.68
C SER A 137 18.28 1.69 -3.75
N MET A 138 18.34 2.67 -4.66
CA MET A 138 19.49 3.58 -4.74
C MET A 138 19.64 4.41 -3.47
N ASP A 139 18.55 4.83 -2.83
CA ASP A 139 18.61 5.58 -1.58
C ASP A 139 19.00 4.71 -0.38
N LYS A 140 18.35 3.56 -0.18
CA LYS A 140 18.50 2.73 1.02
C LYS A 140 19.64 1.72 0.96
N ARG A 141 19.80 1.08 -0.20
CA ARG A 141 20.75 -0.02 -0.41
C ARG A 141 21.99 0.40 -1.18
N LYS A 142 21.98 1.60 -1.77
CA LYS A 142 23.07 2.15 -2.61
C LYS A 142 23.41 1.25 -3.81
N GLN A 143 22.41 0.56 -4.33
CA GLN A 143 22.56 -0.34 -5.48
C GLN A 143 21.40 -0.20 -6.46
N PRO A 144 21.64 -0.40 -7.77
CA PRO A 144 20.57 -0.48 -8.75
C PRO A 144 19.61 -1.63 -8.42
N PHE A 145 18.32 -1.40 -8.64
CA PHE A 145 17.30 -2.44 -8.58
C PHE A 145 16.82 -2.76 -9.99
N ASP A 146 17.11 -3.98 -10.43
CA ASP A 146 16.71 -4.43 -11.76
C ASP A 146 15.23 -4.85 -11.77
N THR A 147 14.43 -4.11 -12.53
CA THR A 147 13.01 -4.37 -12.76
C THR A 147 12.74 -4.87 -14.18
N SER A 148 13.76 -5.16 -15.00
CA SER A 148 13.59 -5.58 -16.40
C SER A 148 12.72 -6.84 -16.56
N GLN A 149 12.76 -7.72 -15.56
CA GLN A 149 11.97 -8.95 -15.51
C GLN A 149 10.63 -8.78 -14.78
N PHE A 150 10.26 -7.55 -14.39
CA PHE A 150 9.00 -7.34 -13.71
C PHE A 150 7.83 -7.36 -14.69
N ILE A 151 6.82 -8.14 -14.36
CA ILE A 151 5.55 -8.15 -15.07
C ILE A 151 4.72 -6.96 -14.59
N MET A 152 4.36 -6.05 -15.50
CA MET A 152 3.53 -4.88 -15.22
C MET A 152 2.17 -5.00 -15.92
N GLU A 153 1.10 -5.15 -15.16
CA GLU A 153 -0.22 -5.50 -15.70
C GLU A 153 -1.35 -4.68 -15.06
N ASN A 154 -2.35 -4.32 -15.88
CA ASN A 154 -3.64 -3.84 -15.39
C ASN A 154 -4.59 -5.05 -15.33
N ILE A 155 -5.29 -5.19 -14.20
CA ILE A 155 -6.20 -6.29 -13.90
C ILE A 155 -7.60 -5.69 -13.73
N TRP A 156 -8.56 -6.28 -14.43
CA TRP A 156 -9.98 -5.92 -14.44
C TRP A 156 -10.84 -7.01 -13.80
#